data_AF-A0A8C6YTB3-F1
#
_entry.id   AF-A0A8C6YTB3-F1
#
_cell.length_a   1.000
_cell.length_b   1.000
_cell.length_c   1.000
_cell.angle_alpha   90.00
_cell.angle_beta   90.00
_cell.angle_gamma   90.00
#
_symmetry.space_group_name_H-M   'P 1'
#
loop_
_entity.id
_entity.type
_entity.pdbx_description
1 polymer ?
#
loop_
_entity_poly.entity_id
_entity_poly.type
_entity_poly.pdbx_seq_one_letter_code
_entity_poly.pdbx_strand_id
1 'polypeptide(L)'
;SEISGADPEMTPFEISLKDKRYQEDFGPLLEGCTCYCCQRHTRAYVHHLLVTNELLAGVLLMMHNFQHYFSFFAAIRDALRDNKLKQLKELICRQALQGPASAKPGQ
;
A
#
# COMPACT_ATOMS: atom_id res chain seq x y z
N SER A 1 19.37 8.03 21.72
CA SER A 1 20.06 6.76 21.42
C SER A 1 19.09 5.67 21.79
N GLU A 2 18.41 4.95 20.91
CA GLU A 2 18.52 4.73 19.47
C GLU A 2 17.07 4.45 19.02
N ILE A 3 16.56 5.16 18.01
CA ILE A 3 15.35 4.72 17.31
C ILE A 3 15.88 4.12 16.02
N SER A 4 16.26 2.84 16.09
CA SER A 4 16.71 2.05 14.96
C SER A 4 15.58 2.03 13.92
N GLY A 5 15.78 2.79 12.84
CA GLY A 5 14.87 2.94 11.70
C GLY A 5 14.83 1.71 10.80
N ALA A 6 14.40 0.58 11.34
CA ALA A 6 13.94 -0.57 10.59
C ALA A 6 12.65 -1.06 11.27
N ASP A 7 11.52 -0.86 10.60
CA ASP A 7 10.20 -1.32 11.07
C ASP A 7 10.14 -2.85 10.92
N PRO A 8 10.10 -3.61 12.02
CA PRO A 8 10.14 -5.07 11.94
C PRO A 8 8.81 -5.58 11.40
N GLU A 9 8.89 -6.27 10.25
CA GLU A 9 7.83 -7.02 9.54
C GLU A 9 6.95 -6.25 8.54
N MET A 10 7.58 -5.51 7.62
CA MET A 10 6.91 -5.13 6.38
C MET A 10 6.59 -6.39 5.55
N THR A 11 5.32 -6.55 5.20
CA THR A 11 4.78 -7.69 4.45
C THR A 11 4.94 -7.49 2.93
N PRO A 12 4.79 -8.55 2.13
CA PRO A 12 4.80 -8.44 0.67
C PRO A 12 3.62 -7.65 0.07
N PHE A 13 2.61 -7.31 0.87
CA PHE A 13 1.37 -6.67 0.39
C PHE A 13 1.39 -5.14 0.50
N GLU A 14 2.46 -4.57 1.05
CA GLU A 14 2.54 -3.15 1.35
C GLU A 14 3.79 -2.50 0.76
N ILE A 15 3.78 -1.17 0.77
CA ILE A 15 4.88 -0.33 0.32
C ILE A 15 5.29 0.64 1.43
N SER A 16 6.60 0.83 1.60
CA SER A 16 7.14 1.88 2.48
C SER A 16 7.14 3.21 1.74
N LEU A 17 6.17 4.08 2.02
CA LEU A 17 6.14 5.43 1.47
C LEU A 17 7.23 6.34 2.06
N LYS A 18 8.00 5.88 3.05
CA LYS A 18 9.23 6.55 3.51
C LYS A 18 10.39 6.37 2.53
N ASP A 19 10.31 5.41 1.60
CA ASP A 19 11.36 5.15 0.63
C ASP A 19 11.51 6.33 -0.35
N LYS A 20 12.74 6.77 -0.58
CA LYS A 20 13.07 7.92 -1.45
C LYS A 20 12.53 7.81 -2.88
N ARG A 21 12.34 6.58 -3.38
CA ARG A 21 11.77 6.34 -4.73
C ARG A 21 10.39 6.97 -4.93
N TYR A 22 9.66 7.25 -3.84
CA TYR A 22 8.33 7.86 -3.90
C TYR A 22 8.35 9.38 -3.85
N GLN A 23 9.52 10.02 -3.68
CA GLN A 23 9.64 11.48 -3.54
C GLN A 23 9.08 12.25 -4.74
N GLU A 24 9.23 11.72 -5.96
CA GLU A 24 8.75 12.33 -7.21
C GLU A 24 7.69 11.45 -7.90
N ASP A 25 7.06 10.55 -7.14
CA ASP A 25 6.00 9.69 -7.66
C ASP A 25 4.63 10.36 -7.52
N PHE A 26 4.17 11.00 -8.58
CA PHE A 26 2.90 11.75 -8.61
C PHE A 26 1.66 10.87 -8.86
N GLY A 27 1.80 9.54 -8.85
CA GLY A 27 0.65 8.63 -8.92
C GLY A 27 -0.09 8.48 -7.58
N PRO A 28 -1.33 7.95 -7.57
CA PRO A 28 -2.05 7.58 -6.36
C PRO A 28 -1.33 6.44 -5.61
N LEU A 29 -1.74 6.16 -4.37
CA LEU A 29 -1.19 5.01 -3.61
C LEU A 29 -1.49 3.67 -4.30
N LEU A 30 -2.70 3.57 -4.85
CA LEU A 30 -3.18 2.42 -5.63
C LEU A 30 -4.09 2.91 -6.74
N GLU A 31 -3.77 2.52 -7.97
CA GLU A 31 -4.58 2.82 -9.15
C GLU A 31 -5.99 2.21 -9.02
N GLY A 32 -7.01 2.98 -9.41
CA GLY A 32 -8.42 2.58 -9.31
C GLY A 32 -9.01 2.56 -7.89
N CYS A 33 -8.24 2.88 -6.85
CA CYS A 33 -8.77 3.01 -5.50
C CYS A 33 -9.60 4.29 -5.35
N THR A 34 -10.79 4.16 -4.77
CA THR A 34 -11.76 5.26 -4.62
C THR A 34 -11.70 5.94 -3.24
N CYS A 35 -10.67 5.70 -2.43
CA CYS A 35 -10.54 6.37 -1.13
C CYS A 35 -10.17 7.85 -1.31
N TYR A 36 -10.44 8.66 -0.27
CA TYR A 36 -10.10 10.08 -0.27
C TYR A 36 -8.62 10.35 -0.60
N CYS A 37 -7.71 9.54 -0.05
CA CYS A 37 -6.28 9.67 -0.30
C CYS A 37 -5.94 9.48 -1.79
N CYS A 38 -6.37 8.38 -2.41
CA CYS A 38 -6.04 8.08 -3.81
C CYS A 38 -6.72 9.04 -4.80
N GLN A 39 -7.85 9.66 -4.44
CA GLN A 39 -8.55 10.62 -5.30
C GLN A 39 -7.96 12.03 -5.26
N ARG A 40 -7.24 12.39 -4.19
CA ARG A 40 -6.84 13.78 -3.91
C ARG A 40 -5.33 13.97 -3.73
N HIS A 41 -4.59 12.90 -3.45
CA HIS A 41 -3.20 12.95 -3.05
C HIS A 41 -2.35 11.93 -3.81
N THR A 42 -1.06 12.21 -3.88
CA THR A 42 -0.07 11.40 -4.58
C THR A 42 0.85 10.68 -3.59
N ARG A 43 1.58 9.66 -4.07
CA ARG A 43 2.64 8.98 -3.30
C ARG A 43 3.71 9.98 -2.85
N ALA A 44 4.12 10.91 -3.72
CA ALA A 44 5.03 12.02 -3.39
C ALA A 44 4.52 12.91 -2.26
N TYR A 45 3.23 13.24 -2.25
CA TYR A 45 2.65 14.05 -1.19
C TYR A 45 2.65 13.31 0.15
N VAL A 46 2.25 12.03 0.17
CA VAL A 46 2.26 11.23 1.40
C VAL A 46 3.70 10.97 1.88
N HIS A 47 4.63 10.73 0.96
CA HIS A 47 6.06 10.65 1.25
C HIS A 47 6.55 11.92 1.96
N HIS A 48 6.24 13.10 1.38
CA HIS A 48 6.59 14.39 1.96
C HIS A 48 6.07 14.52 3.40
N LEU A 49 4.78 14.24 3.64
CA LEU A 49 4.19 14.30 4.98
C LEU A 49 4.89 13.35 5.97
N LEU A 50 5.28 12.15 5.53
CA LEU A 50 5.99 11.19 6.38
C LEU A 50 7.39 11.67 6.74
N VAL A 51 8.15 12.22 5.78
CA VAL A 51 9.53 12.68 6.04
C VAL A 51 9.57 13.99 6.85
N THR A 52 8.52 14.82 6.76
CA THR A 52 8.36 16.01 7.60
C THR A 52 7.71 15.72 8.96
N ASN A 53 7.39 14.45 9.27
CA ASN A 53 6.74 14.02 10.52
C ASN A 53 5.37 14.65 10.78
N GLU A 54 4.57 14.85 9.72
CA GLU A 54 3.22 15.39 9.81
C GLU A 54 2.18 14.31 10.13
N LEU A 55 1.34 14.55 11.14
CA LEU A 55 0.33 13.59 11.59
C LEU A 55 -0.70 13.23 10.51
N LEU A 56 -0.95 14.16 9.57
CA LEU A 56 -1.87 13.95 8.45
C LEU A 56 -1.51 12.72 7.61
N ALA A 57 -0.22 12.35 7.53
CA ALA A 57 0.21 11.14 6.82
C ALA A 57 -0.50 9.89 7.37
N GLY A 58 -0.56 9.75 8.69
CA GLY A 58 -1.21 8.60 9.34
C GLY A 58 -2.71 8.55 9.07
N VAL A 59 -3.38 9.69 9.05
CA VAL A 59 -4.82 9.77 8.75
C VAL A 59 -5.10 9.32 7.32
N LEU A 60 -4.35 9.84 6.34
CA LEU A 60 -4.51 9.49 4.92
C LEU A 60 -4.22 8.01 4.65
N LEU A 61 -3.14 7.48 5.25
CA LEU A 61 -2.78 6.07 5.17
C LEU A 61 -3.87 5.18 5.79
N MET A 62 -4.40 5.56 6.95
CA MET A 62 -5.46 4.81 7.61
C MET A 62 -6.72 4.74 6.73
N MET A 63 -7.14 5.87 6.14
CA MET A 63 -8.27 5.91 5.22
C MET A 63 -8.07 4.99 4.01
N HIS A 64 -6.86 4.99 3.43
CA HIS A 64 -6.51 4.12 2.31
C HIS A 64 -6.51 2.65 2.71
N ASN A 65 -5.79 2.30 3.78
CA ASN A 65 -5.60 0.92 4.23
C ASN A 65 -6.95 0.27 4.57
N PHE A 66 -7.83 0.98 5.27
CA PHE A 66 -9.18 0.47 5.56
C PHE A 66 -9.99 0.26 4.28
N GLN A 67 -10.01 1.24 3.36
CA GLN A 67 -10.74 1.09 2.10
C GLN A 67 -10.22 -0.11 1.30
N HIS A 68 -8.91 -0.31 1.23
CA HIS A 68 -8.31 -1.43 0.53
C HIS A 68 -8.68 -2.76 1.18
N TYR A 69 -8.59 -2.84 2.51
CA TYR A 69 -8.93 -4.04 3.27
C TYR A 69 -10.41 -4.42 3.15
N PHE A 70 -11.33 -3.45 3.20
CA PHE A 70 -12.75 -3.70 2.96
C PHE A 70 -13.04 -4.14 1.53
N SER A 71 -12.34 -3.56 0.55
CA SER A 71 -12.45 -3.95 -0.87
C SER A 71 -11.96 -5.38 -1.08
N PHE A 72 -10.91 -5.81 -0.37
CA PHE A 72 -10.44 -7.19 -0.39
C PHE A 72 -11.52 -8.17 0.12
N PHE A 73 -12.19 -7.86 1.23
CA PHE A 73 -13.30 -8.71 1.70
C PHE A 73 -14.51 -8.70 0.76
N ALA A 74 -14.77 -7.59 0.07
CA ALA A 74 -15.77 -7.58 -1.00
C ALA A 74 -15.37 -8.53 -2.13
N ALA A 75 -14.13 -8.48 -2.60
CA ALA A 75 -13.60 -9.39 -3.62
C ALA A 75 -13.66 -10.86 -3.18
N ILE A 76 -13.46 -11.18 -1.91
CA ILE A 76 -13.67 -12.54 -1.38
C ILE A 76 -15.12 -12.99 -1.55
N ARG A 77 -16.10 -12.14 -1.16
CA ARG A 77 -17.52 -12.47 -1.29
C ARG A 77 -17.94 -12.66 -2.75
N ASP A 78 -17.40 -11.84 -3.64
CA ASP A 78 -17.66 -11.95 -5.08
C ASP A 78 -17.03 -13.21 -5.67
N ALA A 79 -15.79 -13.53 -5.27
CA ALA A 79 -15.12 -14.76 -5.70
C ALA A 79 -15.82 -16.03 -5.21
N LEU A 80 -16.44 -15.99 -4.03
CA LEU A 80 -17.29 -17.08 -3.53
C LEU A 80 -18.55 -17.24 -4.39
N ARG A 81 -19.24 -16.14 -4.70
CA ARG A 81 -20.44 -16.13 -5.56
C ARG A 81 -20.14 -16.68 -6.96
N ASP A 82 -18.98 -16.33 -7.50
CA ASP A 82 -18.55 -16.68 -8.85
C ASP A 82 -17.83 -18.04 -8.95
N ASN A 83 -17.68 -18.79 -7.84
CA ASN A 83 -16.84 -20.00 -7.76
C ASN A 83 -15.37 -19.78 -8.20
N LYS A 84 -14.83 -18.57 -8.02
CA LYS A 84 -13.46 -18.17 -8.35
C LYS A 84 -12.53 -18.03 -7.14
N LEU A 85 -12.94 -18.46 -5.96
CA LEU A 85 -12.14 -18.32 -4.72
C LEU A 85 -10.72 -18.92 -4.85
N LYS A 86 -10.58 -20.06 -5.53
CA LYS A 86 -9.27 -20.69 -5.76
C LYS A 86 -8.32 -19.78 -6.54
N GLN A 87 -8.82 -19.10 -7.57
CA GLN A 87 -8.04 -18.16 -8.40
C GLN A 87 -7.62 -16.95 -7.57
N LEU A 88 -8.52 -16.41 -6.73
CA LEU A 88 -8.20 -15.32 -5.82
C LEU A 88 -7.11 -15.74 -4.82
N LYS A 89 -7.21 -16.93 -4.22
CA LYS A 89 -6.18 -17.46 -3.32
C LYS A 89 -4.81 -17.56 -4.01
N GLU A 90 -4.77 -18.14 -5.22
CA GLU A 90 -3.53 -18.28 -5.99
C GLU A 90 -2.90 -16.91 -6.32
N LEU A 91 -3.71 -15.90 -6.62
CA LEU A 91 -3.25 -14.53 -6.85
C LEU A 91 -2.60 -13.94 -5.59
N ILE A 92 -3.27 -14.01 -4.44
CA ILE A 92 -2.76 -13.47 -3.17
C ILE A 92 -1.49 -14.22 -2.74
N CYS A 93 -1.45 -15.56 -2.85
CA CYS A 93 -0.25 -16.33 -2.57
C CYS A 93 0.91 -15.95 -3.50
N ARG A 94 0.65 -15.69 -4.79
CA ARG A 94 1.69 -15.23 -5.72
C ARG A 94 2.23 -13.85 -5.33
N GLN A 95 1.39 -12.95 -4.84
CA GLN A 95 1.82 -11.65 -4.33
C GLN A 95 2.68 -11.80 -3.07
N ALA A 96 2.30 -12.71 -2.15
CA ALA A 96 3.08 -13.01 -0.95
C ALA A 96 4.52 -13.49 -1.27
N LEU A 97 4.71 -14.18 -2.39
CA LEU A 97 6.02 -14.71 -2.80
C LEU A 97 6.93 -13.66 -3.47
N GLN A 98 6.41 -12.52 -3.91
CA GLN A 98 7.18 -11.52 -4.67
C GLN A 98 8.04 -10.59 -3.79
N GLY A 99 7.94 -10.72 -2.45
CA GLY A 99 8.64 -9.84 -1.51
C GLY A 99 8.12 -8.40 -1.57
N PRO A 100 8.51 -7.55 -0.60
CA PRO A 100 8.14 -6.14 -0.63
C PRO A 100 8.70 -5.47 -1.90
N ALA A 101 7.87 -4.69 -2.59
CA ALA A 101 8.17 -4.09 -3.89
C ALA A 101 9.37 -3.12 -3.91
N SER A 102 10.12 -2.96 -2.81
CA SER A 102 11.23 -2.01 -2.62
C SER A 102 12.58 -2.48 -3.19
N ALA A 103 12.65 -3.59 -3.92
CA ALA A 103 13.87 -4.03 -4.61
C ALA A 103 13.84 -3.71 -6.12
N LYS A 104 14.12 -2.46 -6.49
CA LYS A 104 14.82 -2.18 -7.76
C LYS A 104 16.00 -1.24 -7.47
N PRO A 105 17.25 -1.68 -7.69
CA PRO A 105 18.41 -0.80 -7.67
C PRO A 105 18.34 0.16 -8.87
N GLY A 106 18.91 1.34 -8.68
CA GLY A 106 18.75 2.51 -9.54
C GLY A 106 18.97 2.28 -11.03
N GLN A 107 18.23 3.08 -11.80
CA GLN A 107 18.73 3.73 -12.99
C GLN A 107 18.86 5.21 -12.68
#